data_AF-A0A519QL92-F1
#
_entry.id   AF-A0A519QL92-F1
#
_cell.length_a   1.000
_cell.length_b   1.000
_cell.length_c   1.000
_cell.angle_alpha   90.00
_cell.angle_beta   90.00
_cell.angle_gamma   90.00
#
_symmetry.space_group_name_H-M   'P 1'
#
loop_
_entity.id
_entity.type
_entity.pdbx_description
1 polymer ?
#
loop_
_entity_poly.entity_id
_entity_poly.type
_entity_poly.pdbx_seq_one_letter_code
_entity_poly.pdbx_strand_id
1 'polypeptide(L)'
;MPNNYPRVDISFIENEILISGKIVPNSKIKVGNSLAFILEGTGAIHRRFITIRPDINGEISFELATKLAINMKFMKSLLGWLENEKSWKEGEYIQQ
;
A
#
# COMPACT_ATOMS: atom_id res chain seq x y z
N MET A 1 -2.57 23.33 -1.71
CA MET A 1 -3.86 22.82 -2.22
C MET A 1 -4.25 21.62 -1.38
N PRO A 2 -5.52 21.46 -0.98
CA PRO A 2 -5.95 20.25 -0.26
C PRO A 2 -5.76 19.04 -1.18
N ASN A 3 -5.04 18.04 -0.68
CA ASN A 3 -4.69 16.84 -1.42
C ASN A 3 -5.86 15.85 -1.33
N ASN A 4 -6.88 16.02 -2.16
CA ASN A 4 -8.13 15.23 -2.10
C ASN A 4 -8.00 13.80 -2.67
N TYR A 5 -6.79 13.30 -2.89
CA TYR A 5 -6.60 11.93 -3.35
C TYR A 5 -6.74 10.94 -2.19
N PRO A 6 -7.35 9.76 -2.41
CA PRO A 6 -7.48 8.75 -1.37
C PRO A 6 -6.11 8.33 -0.83
N ARG A 7 -6.08 8.01 0.46
CA ARG A 7 -4.88 7.60 1.19
C ARG A 7 -5.20 6.34 1.94
N VAL A 8 -4.26 5.40 1.93
CA VAL A 8 -4.49 4.05 2.43
C VAL A 8 -3.61 3.81 3.63
N ASP A 9 -4.18 3.26 4.69
CA ASP A 9 -3.46 2.88 5.89
C ASP A 9 -2.35 1.86 5.60
N ILE A 10 -1.16 2.12 6.15
CA ILE A 10 -0.03 1.21 5.99
C ILE A 10 -0.31 -0.17 6.58
N SER A 11 -1.11 -0.25 7.65
CA SER A 11 -1.48 -1.51 8.30
C SER A 11 -2.27 -2.43 7.36
N PHE A 12 -3.20 -1.86 6.56
CA PHE A 12 -3.93 -2.61 5.55
C PHE A 12 -2.98 -3.16 4.49
N ILE A 13 -2.10 -2.31 3.95
CA ILE A 13 -1.12 -2.69 2.92
C ILE A 13 -0.14 -3.74 3.43
N GLU A 14 0.35 -3.58 4.66
CA GLU A 14 1.24 -4.53 5.29
C GLU A 14 0.57 -5.92 5.37
N ASN A 15 -0.66 -5.98 5.87
CA ASN A 15 -1.40 -7.22 5.97
C ASN A 15 -1.56 -7.91 4.61
N GLU A 16 -1.98 -7.17 3.58
CA GLU A 16 -2.12 -7.70 2.21
C GLU A 16 -0.79 -8.22 1.62
N ILE A 17 0.33 -7.54 1.92
CA ILE A 17 1.66 -8.00 1.49
C ILE A 17 2.04 -9.31 2.20
N LEU A 18 1.81 -9.41 3.50
CA LEU A 18 2.16 -10.60 4.29
C LEU A 18 1.36 -11.83 3.82
N ILE A 19 0.06 -11.67 3.51
CA ILE A 19 -0.79 -12.77 3.03
C ILE A 19 -0.55 -13.12 1.55
N SER A 20 0.10 -12.25 0.77
CA SER A 20 0.29 -12.45 -0.68
C SER A 20 1.12 -13.70 -1.03
N GLY A 21 1.89 -14.23 -0.07
CA GLY A 21 2.79 -15.37 -0.27
C GLY A 21 3.99 -15.08 -1.19
N LYS A 22 4.24 -13.80 -1.52
CA LYS A 22 5.31 -13.39 -2.45
C LYS A 22 6.56 -12.85 -1.78
N ILE A 23 6.57 -12.76 -0.46
CA ILE A 23 7.70 -12.24 0.31
C ILE A 23 8.45 -13.36 0.99
N VAL A 24 9.75 -13.17 1.17
CA VAL A 24 10.59 -14.08 1.95
C VAL A 24 10.10 -14.08 3.40
N PRO A 25 9.84 -15.26 4.01
CA PRO A 25 9.43 -15.34 5.40
C PRO A 25 10.38 -14.58 6.32
N ASN A 26 9.83 -13.82 7.28
CA ASN A 26 10.60 -13.01 8.22
C ASN A 26 11.50 -11.94 7.60
N SER A 27 11.30 -11.56 6.33
CA SER A 27 12.07 -10.49 5.66
C SER A 27 11.58 -9.07 5.95
N LYS A 28 10.51 -8.92 6.75
CA LYS A 28 9.99 -7.62 7.14
C LYS A 28 11.02 -6.89 8.01
N ILE A 29 11.45 -5.72 7.54
CA ILE A 29 12.33 -4.82 8.28
C ILE A 29 11.57 -3.50 8.48
N LYS A 30 11.61 -2.95 9.69
CA LYS A 30 11.07 -1.62 10.01
C LYS A 30 12.19 -0.69 10.42
N VAL A 31 12.31 0.45 9.74
CA VAL A 31 13.30 1.50 10.05
C VAL A 31 12.55 2.82 10.22
N GLY A 32 12.42 3.28 11.47
CA GLY A 32 11.52 4.38 11.81
C GLY A 32 10.08 4.06 11.36
N ASN A 33 9.50 4.93 10.54
CA ASN A 33 8.17 4.71 9.94
C ASN A 33 8.22 3.91 8.63
N SER A 34 9.40 3.67 8.05
CA SER A 34 9.51 2.97 6.77
C SER A 34 9.50 1.45 6.98
N LEU A 35 8.82 0.75 6.07
CA LEU A 35 8.77 -0.71 6.00
C LEU A 35 9.55 -1.18 4.78
N ALA A 36 10.25 -2.29 4.93
CA ALA A 36 10.93 -2.97 3.84
C ALA A 36 10.62 -4.47 3.84
N PHE A 37 10.52 -5.05 2.65
CA PHE A 37 10.27 -6.47 2.41
C PHE A 37 11.19 -6.95 1.30
N ILE A 38 11.48 -8.26 1.30
CA ILE A 38 12.21 -8.93 0.22
C ILE A 38 11.23 -9.87 -0.48
N LEU A 39 11.07 -9.72 -1.79
CA LEU A 39 10.30 -10.62 -2.65
C LEU A 39 10.96 -11.99 -2.73
N GLU A 40 10.19 -13.06 -2.82
CA GLU A 40 10.68 -14.41 -3.15
C GLU A 40 11.25 -14.50 -4.58
N GLY A 41 12.13 -15.48 -4.80
CA GLY A 41 12.67 -15.80 -6.13
C GLY A 41 14.20 -15.71 -6.26
N THR A 42 14.71 -15.86 -7.48
CA THR A 42 16.16 -15.97 -7.78
C THR A 42 16.75 -14.75 -8.47
N GLY A 43 15.93 -13.74 -8.76
CA GLY A 43 16.38 -12.48 -9.37
C GLY A 43 17.37 -11.71 -8.48
N ALA A 44 18.07 -10.75 -9.08
CA ALA A 44 19.02 -9.92 -8.36
C ALA A 44 18.37 -9.22 -7.15
N ILE A 45 19.03 -9.30 -5.99
CA ILE A 45 18.50 -8.85 -4.69
C ILE A 45 17.99 -7.40 -4.74
N HIS A 46 18.69 -6.48 -5.41
CA HIS A 46 18.29 -5.07 -5.51
C HIS A 46 16.92 -4.85 -6.18
N ARG A 47 16.45 -5.78 -7.03
CA ARG A 47 15.12 -5.73 -7.67
C ARG A 47 14.03 -6.37 -6.85
N ARG A 48 14.40 -7.11 -5.80
CA ARG A 48 13.50 -7.84 -4.92
C ARG A 48 13.13 -7.03 -3.67
N PHE A 49 13.75 -5.87 -3.46
CA PHE A 49 13.39 -5.00 -2.35
C PHE A 49 12.14 -4.19 -2.66
N ILE A 50 11.25 -4.16 -1.67
CA ILE A 50 10.12 -3.26 -1.65
C ILE A 50 10.27 -2.41 -0.41
N THR A 51 10.32 -1.09 -0.62
CA THR A 51 10.39 -0.13 0.46
C THR A 51 9.15 0.74 0.41
N ILE A 52 8.46 0.85 1.53
CA ILE A 52 7.27 1.66 1.69
C ILE A 52 7.56 2.70 2.77
N ARG A 53 7.45 3.97 2.39
CA ARG A 53 7.58 5.08 3.32
C ARG A 53 6.18 5.71 3.48
N PRO A 54 5.46 5.41 4.56
CA PRO A 54 4.24 6.12 4.87
C PRO A 54 4.56 7.55 5.29
N ASP A 55 3.54 8.40 5.24
CA ASP A 55 3.63 9.76 5.73
C ASP A 55 3.54 9.84 7.27
N ILE A 56 3.35 11.06 7.80
CA ILE A 56 3.27 11.26 9.25
C ILE A 56 2.02 10.65 9.89
N ASN A 57 0.96 10.42 9.11
CA ASN A 57 -0.27 9.80 9.58
C ASN A 57 -0.24 8.26 9.48
N GLY A 58 0.84 7.69 8.92
CA GLY A 58 0.91 6.25 8.67
C GLY A 58 0.21 5.83 7.39
N GLU A 59 -0.02 6.75 6.46
CA GLU A 59 -0.76 6.50 5.22
C GLU A 59 0.17 6.54 4.00
N ILE A 60 -0.24 5.87 2.93
CA ILE A 60 0.38 6.01 1.61
C ILE A 60 -0.62 6.54 0.59
N SER A 61 -0.13 7.16 -0.49
CA SER A 61 -1.00 7.56 -1.59
C SER A 61 -1.67 6.35 -2.23
N PHE A 62 -2.91 6.52 -2.69
CA PHE A 62 -3.61 5.46 -3.41
C PHE A 62 -2.87 4.99 -4.67
N GLU A 63 -2.08 5.87 -5.31
CA GLU A 63 -1.22 5.51 -6.43
C GLU A 63 -0.15 4.47 -6.02
N LEU A 64 0.54 4.70 -4.89
CA LEU A 64 1.52 3.75 -4.38
C LEU A 64 0.84 2.44 -3.96
N ALA A 65 -0.32 2.52 -3.30
CA ALA A 65 -1.13 1.36 -2.94
C ALA A 65 -1.52 0.55 -4.19
N THR A 66 -1.94 1.21 -5.27
CA THR A 66 -2.29 0.58 -6.56
C THR A 66 -1.11 -0.17 -7.16
N LYS A 67 0.07 0.47 -7.21
CA LYS A 67 1.30 -0.18 -7.69
C LYS A 67 1.64 -1.43 -6.89
N LEU A 68 1.52 -1.36 -5.57
CA LEU A 68 1.74 -2.52 -4.68
C LEU A 68 0.70 -3.61 -4.94
N ALA A 69 -0.58 -3.26 -5.07
CA ALA A 69 -1.67 -4.19 -5.30
C ALA A 69 -1.54 -4.95 -6.63
N ILE A 70 -1.10 -4.28 -7.70
CA ILE A 70 -0.78 -4.93 -8.99
C ILE A 70 0.35 -5.95 -8.80
N ASN A 71 1.47 -5.49 -8.21
CA ASN A 71 2.66 -6.32 -8.07
C ASN A 71 2.42 -7.53 -7.14
N MET A 72 1.58 -7.35 -6.11
CA MET A 72 1.29 -8.37 -5.11
C MET A 72 0.02 -9.17 -5.36
N LYS A 73 -0.76 -8.81 -6.39
CA LYS A 73 -2.04 -9.45 -6.75
C LYS A 73 -3.15 -9.32 -5.69
N PHE A 74 -3.21 -8.19 -4.96
CA PHE A 74 -4.31 -7.87 -4.04
C PHE A 74 -5.24 -6.76 -4.53
N MET A 75 -5.33 -6.53 -5.85
CA MET A 75 -6.16 -5.46 -6.43
C MET A 75 -7.62 -5.52 -5.98
N LYS A 76 -8.19 -6.73 -5.87
CA LYS A 76 -9.57 -6.90 -5.38
C LYS A 76 -9.75 -6.36 -3.96
N SER A 77 -8.82 -6.68 -3.05
CA SER A 77 -8.85 -6.17 -1.68
C SER A 77 -8.72 -4.64 -1.65
N LEU A 78 -7.82 -4.08 -2.46
CA LEU A 78 -7.63 -2.62 -2.54
C LEU A 78 -8.87 -1.91 -3.07
N LEU A 79 -9.55 -2.46 -4.09
CA LEU A 79 -10.79 -1.89 -4.62
C LEU A 79 -11.94 -2.01 -3.61
N GLY A 80 -12.03 -3.11 -2.89
CA GLY A 80 -13.00 -3.26 -1.79
C GLY A 80 -12.74 -2.26 -0.65
N TRP A 81 -11.48 -2.05 -0.26
CA TRP A 81 -11.11 -0.98 0.67
C TRP A 81 -11.55 0.38 0.14
N LEU A 82 -11.27 0.64 -1.14
CA LEU A 82 -11.60 1.88 -1.81
C LEU A 82 -13.12 2.15 -1.78
N GLU A 83 -13.96 1.16 -2.04
CA GLU A 83 -15.42 1.31 -2.02
C GLU A 83 -15.97 1.62 -0.62
N ASN A 84 -15.39 1.05 0.44
CA ASN A 84 -15.89 1.18 1.81
C ASN A 84 -15.31 2.39 2.56
N GLU A 85 -14.06 2.75 2.27
CA GLU A 85 -13.26 3.74 3.03
C GLU A 85 -13.00 5.02 2.22
N LYS A 86 -13.52 5.14 0.99
CA LYS A 86 -13.54 6.42 0.28
C LYS A 86 -14.41 7.40 1.04
N SER A 87 -13.79 8.35 1.73
CA SER A 87 -14.47 9.51 2.32
C SER A 87 -15.06 10.50 1.31
N TRP A 88 -15.17 10.13 0.02
CA TRP A 88 -15.89 10.90 -0.98
C TRP A 88 -17.22 10.20 -1.34
N LYS A 89 -18.32 10.95 -1.40
CA LYS A 89 -19.54 10.47 -2.06
C LYS A 89 -19.34 10.60 -3.57
N GLU A 90 -19.69 9.58 -4.33
CA GLU A 90 -19.86 9.73 -5.77
C GLU A 90 -20.88 10.85 -6.05
N GLY A 91 -20.42 11.97 -6.60
CA GLY A 91 -21.30 13.03 -7.14
C GLY A 91 -21.46 14.31 -6.33
N GLU A 92 -20.90 14.46 -5.12
CA GLU A 92 -20.89 15.77 -4.43
C GLU A 92 -19.55 16.48 -4.64
N TYR A 93 -19.53 17.46 -5.54
CA TYR A 93 -18.56 18.55 -5.45
C TYR A 93 -18.78 19.22 -4.10
N ILE A 94 -17.72 19.31 -3.29
CA ILE A 94 -17.74 20.04 -2.03
C ILE A 94 -18.25 21.45 -2.33
N GLN A 95 -19.49 21.76 -1.94
CA GLN A 95 -19.99 23.12 -2.01
C GLN A 95 -19.18 23.93 -0.99
N GLN A 96 -18.39 24.88 -1.49
CA GLN A 96 -17.68 25.88 -0.69
C GLN A 96 -18.65 26.85 -0.03
#